data_AF-A0A067T9V7-F1
#
_entry.id   AF-A0A067T9V7-F1
#
_cell.length_a   1.000
_cell.length_b   1.000
_cell.length_c   1.000
_cell.angle_alpha   90.00
_cell.angle_beta   90.00
_cell.angle_gamma   90.00
#
_symmetry.space_group_name_H-M   'P 1'
#
loop_
_entity.id
_entity.type
_entity.pdbx_description
1 polymer ?
#
loop_
_entity_poly.entity_id
_entity_poly.type
_entity_poly.pdbx_seq_one_letter_code
_entity_poly.pdbx_strand_id
1 'polypeptide(L)'
;MDNSEAVSVHKQAFIHHCISASYFAIIYYDYLLTLPAEYSRYWTGKRKISFASIMFYLNRYLTFLGHIPVILQVFWAESDASHIELSTRHHCQGLILPPDSCVGLTKFHKYLVSIGNIVIGVCLILRTYALYGRTWRILAALGTVAAAEIIYTLYQMWKGTSTPYTMPPGSGFLGCLLPVNEPSSSQLGHLWIGLLLFDVLIFVLTLYKALTGFRDGVSSVLNVILRDGTMYFGVMIIAAIVGILDFRLFSPYIRGITASYGNALSSVMVSRLMLNLRDPELGHSVGTQPSVLTTMVWNHNVATSIESQGEGGVSA
;
A
#
# COMPACT_ATOMS: atom_id res chain seq x y z
N MET A 1 -23.85 -26.97 -15.15
CA MET A 1 -23.06 -25.92 -15.83
C MET A 1 -23.12 -26.23 -17.31
N ASP A 2 -23.59 -25.30 -18.14
CA ASP A 2 -23.51 -25.45 -19.60
C ASP A 2 -22.03 -25.33 -20.03
N ASN A 3 -21.64 -25.97 -21.13
CA ASN A 3 -20.25 -25.96 -21.62
C ASN A 3 -19.75 -24.52 -21.87
N SER A 4 -20.65 -23.62 -22.28
CA SER A 4 -20.36 -22.21 -22.49
C SER A 4 -19.96 -21.47 -21.19
N GLU A 5 -20.68 -21.76 -20.10
CA GLU A 5 -20.44 -21.19 -18.78
C GLU A 5 -19.11 -21.70 -18.20
N ALA A 6 -18.82 -23.00 -18.36
CA ALA A 6 -17.55 -23.60 -17.96
C ALA A 6 -16.34 -22.91 -18.62
N VAL A 7 -16.38 -22.71 -19.94
CA VAL A 7 -15.31 -22.04 -20.69
C VAL A 7 -15.13 -20.59 -20.23
N SER A 8 -16.22 -19.89 -19.89
CA SER A 8 -16.17 -18.51 -19.41
C SER A 8 -15.48 -18.37 -18.04
N VAL A 9 -15.68 -19.35 -17.15
CA VAL A 9 -15.07 -19.36 -15.81
C VAL A 9 -13.58 -19.67 -15.90
N HIS A 10 -13.17 -20.63 -16.72
CA HIS A 10 -11.76 -20.94 -16.96
C HIS A 10 -10.97 -19.75 -17.50
N LYS A 11 -11.58 -19.00 -18.44
CA LYS A 11 -10.97 -17.77 -18.97
C LYS A 11 -10.79 -16.70 -17.89
N GLN A 12 -11.79 -16.50 -17.03
CA GLN A 12 -11.70 -15.55 -15.91
C GLN A 12 -10.62 -15.98 -14.92
N ALA A 13 -10.59 -17.26 -14.54
CA ALA A 13 -9.55 -17.79 -13.67
C ALA A 13 -8.16 -17.56 -14.27
N PHE A 14 -7.93 -17.89 -15.54
CA PHE A 14 -6.65 -17.65 -16.20
C PHE A 14 -6.21 -16.18 -16.11
N ILE A 15 -7.12 -15.24 -16.40
CA ILE A 15 -6.85 -13.79 -16.28
C ILE A 15 -6.48 -13.43 -14.84
N HIS A 16 -7.22 -13.92 -13.85
CA HIS A 16 -6.96 -13.69 -12.44
C HIS A 16 -5.55 -14.18 -12.05
N HIS A 17 -5.12 -15.37 -12.50
CA HIS A 17 -3.79 -15.91 -12.24
C HIS A 17 -2.69 -15.08 -12.88
N CYS A 18 -2.85 -14.65 -14.13
CA CYS A 18 -1.85 -13.82 -14.81
C CYS A 18 -1.67 -12.48 -14.11
N ILE A 19 -2.76 -11.79 -13.76
CA ILE A 19 -2.69 -10.51 -13.05
C ILE A 19 -2.10 -10.73 -11.66
N SER A 20 -2.47 -11.82 -10.96
CA SER A 20 -1.89 -12.17 -9.66
C SER A 20 -0.39 -12.38 -9.71
N ALA A 21 0.08 -13.21 -10.63
CA ALA A 21 1.51 -13.44 -10.85
C ALA A 21 2.26 -12.12 -11.09
N SER A 22 1.67 -11.20 -11.87
CA SER A 22 2.31 -9.92 -12.19
C SER A 22 2.51 -9.02 -10.97
N TYR A 23 1.49 -8.84 -10.11
CA TYR A 23 1.68 -7.98 -8.92
C TYR A 23 2.52 -8.66 -7.84
N PHE A 24 2.46 -9.98 -7.70
CA PHE A 24 3.41 -10.70 -6.84
C PHE A 24 4.84 -10.46 -7.30
N ALA A 25 5.11 -10.63 -8.61
CA ALA A 25 6.43 -10.38 -9.18
C ALA A 25 6.92 -8.96 -8.86
N ILE A 26 6.05 -7.95 -9.00
CA ILE A 26 6.38 -6.56 -8.66
C ILE A 26 6.79 -6.41 -7.18
N ILE A 27 6.03 -6.98 -6.25
CA ILE A 27 6.33 -6.89 -4.80
C ILE A 27 7.71 -7.48 -4.49
N TYR A 28 7.97 -8.71 -4.92
CA TYR A 28 9.22 -9.40 -4.60
C TYR A 28 10.41 -8.82 -5.36
N TYR A 29 10.23 -8.48 -6.63
CA TYR A 29 11.27 -7.84 -7.44
C TYR A 29 11.67 -6.48 -6.87
N ASP A 30 10.69 -5.64 -6.51
CA ASP A 30 10.95 -4.34 -5.91
C ASP A 30 11.68 -4.46 -4.57
N TYR A 31 11.26 -5.41 -3.73
CA TYR A 31 11.92 -5.67 -2.45
C TYR A 31 13.40 -6.01 -2.65
N LEU A 32 13.71 -6.96 -3.53
CA LEU A 32 15.08 -7.38 -3.80
C LEU A 32 15.93 -6.24 -4.37
N LEU A 33 15.36 -5.45 -5.29
CA LEU A 33 16.05 -4.32 -5.90
C LEU A 33 16.39 -3.22 -4.88
N THR A 34 15.51 -2.97 -3.92
CA THR A 34 15.64 -1.89 -2.94
C THR A 34 16.28 -2.32 -1.63
N LEU A 35 16.54 -3.62 -1.42
CA LEU A 35 17.14 -4.17 -0.20
C LEU A 35 18.52 -3.57 0.14
N PRO A 36 19.46 -3.33 -0.81
CA PRO A 36 20.74 -2.70 -0.50
C PRO A 36 20.59 -1.26 0.03
N ALA A 37 19.65 -0.51 -0.57
CA ALA A 37 19.33 0.85 -0.14
C ALA A 37 18.64 0.85 1.24
N GLU A 38 17.77 -0.13 1.50
CA GLU A 38 17.15 -0.33 2.80
C GLU A 38 18.20 -0.65 3.88
N TYR A 39 19.08 -1.61 3.61
CA TYR A 39 20.13 -2.02 4.54
C TYR A 39 21.00 -0.81 4.95
N SER A 40 21.49 -0.06 3.97
CA SER A 40 22.34 1.11 4.23
C SER A 40 21.62 2.25 4.98
N ARG A 41 20.37 2.54 4.62
CA ARG A 41 19.63 3.73 5.10
C ARG A 41 18.82 3.49 6.39
N TYR A 42 18.35 2.27 6.61
CA TYR A 42 17.45 1.91 7.70
C TYR A 42 18.09 0.96 8.71
N TRP A 43 18.89 -0.01 8.28
CA TRP A 43 19.46 -1.03 9.18
C TRP A 43 20.77 -0.57 9.80
N THR A 44 21.70 -0.09 8.99
CA THR A 44 23.01 0.42 9.44
C THR A 44 23.00 1.92 9.75
N GLY A 45 21.86 2.58 9.51
CA GLY A 45 21.72 4.02 9.72
C GLY A 45 21.87 4.39 11.19
N LYS A 46 22.72 5.38 11.50
CA LYS A 46 22.92 5.91 12.86
C LYS A 46 21.70 6.65 13.45
N ARG A 47 20.58 6.73 12.71
CA ARG A 47 19.37 7.47 13.12
C ARG A 47 18.51 6.61 14.03
N LYS A 48 18.02 7.19 15.14
CA LYS A 48 17.06 6.53 16.03
C LYS A 48 15.79 6.12 15.26
N ILE A 49 15.18 5.02 15.67
CA ILE A 49 13.90 4.56 15.13
C ILE A 49 12.85 5.66 15.38
N SER A 50 12.33 6.24 14.30
CA SER A 50 11.25 7.22 14.34
C SER A 50 9.93 6.55 13.98
N PHE A 51 8.81 7.22 14.27
CA PHE A 51 7.49 6.74 13.86
C PHE A 51 7.40 6.47 12.34
N ALA A 52 8.02 7.32 11.52
CA ALA A 52 8.13 7.10 10.09
C ALA A 52 8.96 5.85 9.74
N SER A 53 9.96 5.48 10.54
CA SER A 53 10.67 4.20 10.35
C SER A 53 9.76 3.00 10.61
N ILE A 54 8.93 3.07 11.65
CA ILE A 54 7.99 1.99 11.99
C ILE A 54 6.97 1.82 10.87
N MET A 55 6.39 2.92 10.38
CA MET A 55 5.43 2.88 9.26
C MET A 55 6.05 2.36 7.96
N PHE A 56 7.32 2.68 7.68
CA PHE A 56 8.05 2.10 6.55
C PHE A 56 8.11 0.57 6.64
N TYR A 57 8.58 0.04 7.78
CA TYR A 57 8.69 -1.40 7.98
C TYR A 57 7.32 -2.08 7.97
N LEU A 58 6.32 -1.46 8.59
CA LEU A 58 4.96 -1.95 8.60
C LEU A 58 4.42 -2.06 7.17
N ASN A 59 4.50 -0.98 6.37
CA ASN A 59 4.04 -0.99 4.97
C ASN A 59 4.74 -2.08 4.14
N ARG A 60 6.07 -2.10 4.21
CA ARG A 60 6.90 -2.96 3.37
C ARG A 60 6.75 -4.44 3.73
N TYR A 61 6.86 -4.79 5.02
CA TYR A 61 6.79 -6.19 5.45
C TYR A 61 5.37 -6.73 5.55
N LEU A 62 4.36 -5.89 5.80
CA LEU A 62 2.96 -6.31 5.70
C LEU A 62 2.65 -6.74 4.27
N THR A 63 3.04 -5.97 3.26
CA THR A 63 2.84 -6.35 1.85
C THR A 63 3.68 -7.56 1.49
N PHE A 64 4.97 -7.61 1.85
CA PHE A 64 5.86 -8.70 1.47
C PHE A 64 5.45 -10.05 2.10
N LEU A 65 5.25 -10.10 3.43
CA LEU A 65 4.92 -11.33 4.15
C LEU A 65 3.44 -11.67 4.02
N GLY A 66 2.57 -10.67 4.04
CA GLY A 66 1.12 -10.87 3.98
C GLY A 66 0.64 -11.47 2.67
N HIS A 67 1.34 -11.24 1.55
CA HIS A 67 0.96 -11.85 0.28
C HIS A 67 1.43 -13.31 0.12
N ILE A 68 2.25 -13.85 1.03
CA ILE A 68 2.71 -15.27 0.96
C ILE A 68 1.51 -16.24 1.06
N PRO A 69 0.60 -16.14 2.07
CA PRO A 69 -0.62 -16.95 2.09
C PRO A 69 -1.54 -16.72 0.88
N VAL A 70 -1.51 -15.54 0.27
CA VAL A 70 -2.34 -15.21 -0.90
C VAL A 70 -1.79 -15.90 -2.16
N ILE A 71 -0.47 -16.03 -2.31
CA ILE A 71 0.15 -16.84 -3.37
C ILE A 71 -0.29 -18.29 -3.25
N LEU A 72 -0.26 -18.83 -2.02
CA LEU A 72 -0.78 -20.16 -1.75
C LEU A 72 -2.26 -20.23 -2.10
N GLN A 73 -3.08 -19.26 -1.68
CA GLN A 73 -4.49 -19.22 -2.06
C GLN A 73 -4.70 -19.30 -3.59
N VAL A 74 -3.93 -18.54 -4.38
CA VAL A 74 -4.15 -18.40 -5.82
C VAL A 74 -3.55 -19.55 -6.63
N PHE A 75 -2.40 -20.10 -6.24
CA PHE A 75 -1.68 -21.09 -7.07
C PHE A 75 -1.72 -22.51 -6.53
N TRP A 76 -2.50 -22.77 -5.49
CA TRP A 76 -2.55 -24.10 -4.89
C TRP A 76 -3.43 -25.07 -5.70
N ALA A 77 -2.91 -26.26 -5.98
CA ALA A 77 -3.61 -27.26 -6.77
C ALA A 77 -4.74 -27.92 -5.96
N GLU A 78 -5.97 -27.76 -6.45
CA GLU A 78 -7.10 -28.64 -6.11
C GLU A 78 -6.87 -29.97 -6.84
N SER A 79 -6.58 -31.04 -6.10
CA SER A 79 -6.48 -32.37 -6.70
C SER A 79 -7.90 -32.86 -7.01
N ASP A 80 -8.14 -33.07 -8.30
CA ASP A 80 -9.39 -33.51 -8.90
C ASP A 80 -9.86 -34.83 -8.27
N ALA A 81 -10.92 -34.78 -7.47
CA ALA A 81 -11.50 -35.95 -6.81
C ALA A 81 -12.49 -36.73 -7.71
N SER A 82 -12.60 -36.41 -9.00
CA SER A 82 -13.67 -36.94 -9.85
C SER A 82 -13.28 -38.04 -10.85
N HIS A 83 -12.03 -38.48 -10.87
CA HIS A 83 -11.62 -39.69 -11.60
C HIS A 83 -10.84 -40.67 -10.70
N ILE A 84 -11.54 -41.26 -9.71
CA ILE A 84 -11.06 -42.50 -9.07
C ILE A 84 -11.85 -43.68 -9.68
N GLU A 85 -11.49 -44.03 -10.91
CA GLU A 85 -11.56 -45.41 -11.36
C GLU A 85 -10.12 -45.96 -11.47
N LEU A 86 -9.84 -46.91 -10.57
CA LEU A 86 -8.82 -47.96 -10.59
C LEU A 86 -7.35 -47.66 -10.98
N SER A 87 -6.48 -48.14 -10.08
CA SER A 87 -5.23 -48.86 -10.38
C SER A 87 -3.90 -48.08 -10.46
N THR A 88 -3.06 -48.38 -9.46
CA THR A 88 -1.58 -48.50 -9.47
C THR A 88 -0.74 -47.55 -10.33
N ARG A 89 -0.09 -46.57 -9.66
CA ARG A 89 1.35 -46.20 -9.69
C ARG A 89 1.51 -44.68 -9.52
N HIS A 90 2.23 -44.31 -8.46
CA HIS A 90 2.94 -43.04 -8.25
C HIS A 90 2.29 -41.76 -8.85
N HIS A 91 1.46 -41.08 -8.06
CA HIS A 91 1.08 -39.68 -8.34
C HIS A 91 1.26 -38.82 -7.09
N CYS A 92 1.97 -37.70 -7.27
CA CYS A 92 2.17 -36.65 -6.27
C CYS A 92 0.82 -36.17 -5.75
N GLN A 93 0.55 -36.45 -4.49
CA GLN A 93 -0.64 -36.00 -3.78
C GLN A 93 -0.52 -34.49 -3.53
N GLY A 94 -1.08 -33.68 -4.43
CA GLY A 94 -1.36 -32.27 -4.17
C GLY A 94 -2.33 -32.21 -2.99
N LEU A 95 -1.90 -31.60 -1.89
CA LEU A 95 -2.61 -31.54 -0.61
C LEU A 95 -3.90 -30.72 -0.76
N ILE A 96 -5.08 -31.32 -0.75
CA ILE A 96 -6.38 -30.63 -0.88
C ILE A 96 -6.52 -29.55 0.22
N LEU A 97 -6.77 -28.28 -0.15
CA LEU A 97 -7.15 -27.24 0.82
C LEU A 97 -8.62 -27.47 1.22
N PRO A 98 -8.93 -27.70 2.51
CA PRO A 98 -10.31 -27.82 2.96
C PRO A 98 -11.14 -26.57 2.58
N PRO A 99 -12.43 -26.69 2.24
CA PRO A 99 -13.30 -25.56 1.90
C PRO A 99 -13.27 -24.44 2.96
N ASP A 100 -13.16 -24.80 4.24
CA ASP A 100 -13.05 -23.86 5.35
C ASP A 100 -11.77 -23.02 5.31
N SER A 101 -10.66 -23.61 4.85
CA SER A 101 -9.38 -22.93 4.69
C SER A 101 -9.40 -21.92 3.54
N CYS A 102 -10.11 -22.24 2.44
CA CYS A 102 -10.29 -21.35 1.30
C CYS A 102 -11.07 -20.07 1.66
N VAL A 103 -12.18 -20.22 2.40
CA VAL A 103 -12.96 -19.08 2.91
C VAL A 103 -12.13 -18.25 3.90
N GLY A 104 -11.36 -18.92 4.77
CA GLY A 104 -10.45 -18.27 5.71
C GLY A 104 -9.39 -17.41 5.00
N LEU A 105 -8.72 -17.96 3.98
CA LEU A 105 -7.69 -17.25 3.18
C LEU A 105 -8.28 -16.05 2.44
N THR A 106 -9.49 -16.19 1.88
CA THR A 106 -10.18 -15.07 1.21
C THR A 106 -10.51 -13.94 2.19
N LYS A 107 -10.96 -14.27 3.40
CA LYS A 107 -11.18 -13.27 4.46
C LYS A 107 -9.86 -12.60 4.86
N PHE A 108 -8.80 -13.38 5.05
CA PHE A 108 -7.47 -12.87 5.34
C PHE A 108 -6.97 -11.90 4.27
N HIS A 109 -7.08 -12.26 2.98
CA HIS A 109 -6.68 -11.40 1.86
C HIS A 109 -7.45 -10.05 1.88
N LYS A 110 -8.77 -10.09 2.12
CA LYS A 110 -9.59 -8.86 2.24
C LYS A 110 -9.12 -7.96 3.38
N TYR A 111 -8.81 -8.52 4.55
CA TYR A 111 -8.27 -7.76 5.67
C TYR A 111 -6.85 -7.25 5.40
N LEU A 112 -6.00 -8.03 4.74
CA LEU A 112 -4.64 -7.63 4.37
C LEU A 112 -4.66 -6.37 3.50
N VAL A 113 -5.45 -6.36 2.42
CA VAL A 113 -5.59 -5.20 1.52
C VAL A 113 -6.14 -3.98 2.29
N SER A 114 -7.15 -4.20 3.15
CA SER A 114 -7.75 -3.14 3.95
C SER A 114 -6.74 -2.50 4.92
N ILE A 115 -6.00 -3.31 5.68
CA ILE A 115 -4.97 -2.84 6.61
C ILE A 115 -3.83 -2.16 5.84
N GLY A 116 -3.42 -2.72 4.70
CA GLY A 116 -2.40 -2.13 3.83
C GLY A 116 -2.77 -0.70 3.39
N ASN A 117 -4.01 -0.48 2.95
CA ASN A 117 -4.49 0.85 2.57
C ASN A 117 -4.51 1.83 3.75
N ILE A 118 -4.83 1.38 4.96
CA ILE A 118 -4.75 2.22 6.17
C ILE A 118 -3.29 2.64 6.44
N VAL A 119 -2.35 1.69 6.36
CA VAL A 119 -0.92 1.98 6.57
C VAL A 119 -0.40 2.97 5.52
N ILE A 120 -0.77 2.78 4.25
CA ILE A 120 -0.48 3.71 3.16
C ILE A 120 -1.06 5.10 3.49
N GLY A 121 -2.34 5.18 3.85
CA GLY A 121 -3.01 6.43 4.21
C GLY A 121 -2.30 7.17 5.33
N VAL A 122 -1.88 6.48 6.40
CA VAL A 122 -1.09 7.08 7.50
C VAL A 122 0.24 7.62 6.97
N CYS A 123 0.96 6.86 6.13
CA CYS A 123 2.20 7.34 5.51
C CYS A 123 1.99 8.64 4.71
N LEU A 124 0.90 8.72 3.95
CA LEU A 124 0.54 9.89 3.16
C LEU A 124 0.17 11.11 4.03
N ILE A 125 -0.53 10.90 5.14
CA ILE A 125 -0.84 11.96 6.12
C ILE A 125 0.45 12.48 6.74
N LEU A 126 1.33 11.61 7.21
CA LEU A 126 2.62 12.01 7.81
C LEU A 126 3.47 12.82 6.83
N ARG A 127 3.50 12.39 5.56
CA ARG A 127 4.20 13.10 4.49
C ARG A 127 3.62 14.50 4.29
N THR A 128 2.30 14.60 4.15
CA THR A 128 1.61 15.88 3.92
C THR A 128 1.77 16.82 5.12
N TYR A 129 1.67 16.29 6.34
CA TYR A 129 1.93 17.01 7.58
C TYR A 129 3.36 17.58 7.64
N ALA A 130 4.35 16.79 7.25
CA ALA A 130 5.74 17.25 7.18
C ALA A 130 5.93 18.36 6.13
N LEU A 131 5.29 18.24 4.96
CA LEU A 131 5.37 19.21 3.87
C LEU A 131 4.76 20.58 4.25
N TYR A 132 3.73 20.57 5.12
CA TYR A 132 3.11 21.78 5.67
C TYR A 132 3.76 22.27 6.97
N GLY A 133 5.05 21.96 7.18
CA GLY A 133 5.83 22.48 8.30
C GLY A 133 5.35 21.99 9.67
N ARG A 134 4.77 20.78 9.74
CA ARG A 134 4.30 20.14 10.98
C ARG A 134 3.20 20.93 11.72
N THR A 135 2.34 21.63 10.97
CA THR A 135 1.19 22.33 11.54
C THR A 135 0.10 21.34 11.98
N TRP A 136 -0.22 21.31 13.28
CA TRP A 136 -1.19 20.37 13.86
C TRP A 136 -2.58 20.46 13.21
N ARG A 137 -2.93 21.62 12.63
CA ARG A 137 -4.18 21.86 11.90
C ARG A 137 -4.34 20.92 10.68
N ILE A 138 -3.27 20.71 9.91
CA ILE A 138 -3.30 19.80 8.75
C ILE A 138 -3.44 18.36 9.23
N LEU A 139 -2.76 17.99 10.31
CA LEU A 139 -2.89 16.66 10.90
C LEU A 139 -4.32 16.41 11.41
N ALA A 140 -4.91 17.38 12.11
CA ALA A 140 -6.28 17.29 12.60
C ALA A 140 -7.29 17.20 11.44
N ALA A 141 -7.14 18.02 10.40
CA ALA A 141 -8.00 18.00 9.23
C ALA A 141 -7.94 16.65 8.48
N LEU A 142 -6.74 16.20 8.11
CA LEU A 142 -6.54 14.92 7.42
C LEU A 142 -6.91 13.72 8.28
N GLY A 143 -6.60 13.78 9.58
CA GLY A 143 -6.97 12.74 10.54
C GLY A 143 -8.47 12.62 10.73
N THR A 144 -9.22 13.72 10.67
CA THR A 144 -10.69 13.71 10.75
C THR A 144 -11.29 13.04 9.51
N VAL A 145 -10.80 13.38 8.32
CA VAL A 145 -11.24 12.74 7.07
C VAL A 145 -10.92 11.24 7.09
N ALA A 146 -9.70 10.87 7.48
CA ALA A 146 -9.31 9.46 7.60
C ALA A 146 -10.14 8.70 8.63
N ALA A 147 -10.47 9.32 9.77
CA ALA A 147 -11.34 8.70 10.77
C ALA A 147 -12.76 8.49 10.24
N ALA A 148 -13.31 9.46 9.49
CA ALA A 148 -14.61 9.33 8.85
C ALA A 148 -14.64 8.18 7.83
N GLU A 149 -13.60 8.05 7.01
CA GLU A 149 -13.44 6.94 6.06
C GLU A 149 -13.36 5.58 6.78
N ILE A 150 -12.57 5.49 7.86
CA ILE A 150 -12.47 4.26 8.66
C ILE A 150 -13.83 3.90 9.27
N ILE A 151 -14.54 4.86 9.87
CA ILE A 151 -15.88 4.63 10.44
C ILE A 151 -16.85 4.14 9.35
N TYR A 152 -16.83 4.76 8.17
CA TYR A 152 -17.64 4.34 7.03
C TYR A 152 -17.31 2.91 6.60
N THR A 153 -16.03 2.54 6.52
CA THR A 153 -15.62 1.17 6.15
C THR A 153 -16.10 0.13 7.18
N LEU A 154 -15.98 0.43 8.47
CA LEU A 154 -16.45 -0.44 9.55
C LEU A 154 -17.97 -0.63 9.49
N TYR A 155 -18.71 0.43 9.23
CA TYR A 155 -20.17 0.39 9.06
C TYR A 155 -20.59 -0.51 7.89
N GLN A 156 -19.89 -0.38 6.76
CA GLN A 156 -20.15 -1.23 5.58
C GLN A 156 -19.84 -2.69 5.91
N MET A 157 -18.70 -2.98 6.53
CA MET A 157 -18.36 -4.36 6.93
C MET A 157 -19.39 -4.97 7.88
N TRP A 158 -19.92 -4.19 8.84
CA TRP A 158 -20.94 -4.65 9.78
C TRP A 158 -22.27 -5.00 9.09
N LYS A 159 -22.65 -4.26 8.05
CA LYS A 159 -23.84 -4.54 7.22
C LYS A 159 -23.67 -5.74 6.28
N GLY A 160 -22.44 -6.19 6.05
CA GLY A 160 -22.15 -7.24 5.09
C GLY A 160 -22.74 -8.58 5.50
N THR A 161 -23.74 -9.07 4.76
CA THR A 161 -24.28 -10.42 4.95
C THR A 161 -23.28 -11.46 4.43
N SER A 162 -22.93 -12.45 5.26
CA SER A 162 -22.16 -13.61 4.81
C SER A 162 -23.02 -14.42 3.85
N THR A 163 -22.76 -14.29 2.55
CA THR A 163 -23.46 -15.10 1.55
C THR A 163 -22.82 -16.49 1.49
N PRO A 164 -23.61 -17.58 1.61
CA PRO A 164 -23.08 -18.92 1.42
C PRO A 164 -22.60 -19.08 -0.03
N TYR A 165 -21.37 -19.57 -0.20
CA TYR A 165 -20.80 -19.84 -1.51
C TYR A 165 -21.00 -21.32 -1.85
N THR A 166 -21.55 -21.60 -3.02
CA THR A 166 -21.54 -22.94 -3.62
C THR A 166 -20.48 -22.96 -4.70
N MET A 167 -19.37 -23.68 -4.50
CA MET A 167 -18.43 -23.96 -5.58
C MET A 167 -19.11 -24.92 -6.57
N PRO A 168 -19.15 -24.60 -7.88
CA PRO A 168 -19.64 -25.55 -8.86
C PRO A 168 -18.79 -26.83 -8.81
N PRO A 169 -19.41 -28.02 -8.72
CA PRO A 169 -18.64 -29.27 -8.81
C PRO A 169 -17.95 -29.35 -10.18
N GLY A 170 -16.64 -29.65 -10.19
CA GLY A 170 -15.84 -29.76 -11.41
C GLY A 170 -15.25 -28.43 -11.92
N SER A 171 -15.04 -27.43 -11.06
CA SER A 171 -14.44 -26.15 -11.45
C SER A 171 -13.01 -26.28 -12.01
N GLY A 172 -12.24 -27.32 -11.67
CA GLY A 172 -11.04 -27.77 -12.40
C GLY A 172 -9.91 -26.75 -12.59
N PHE A 173 -9.99 -25.55 -12.01
CA PHE A 173 -8.99 -24.50 -12.12
C PHE A 173 -8.10 -24.46 -10.87
N LEU A 174 -6.85 -24.02 -11.07
CA LEU A 174 -5.87 -23.87 -10.01
C LEU A 174 -6.37 -22.86 -8.96
N GLY A 175 -6.12 -23.12 -7.68
CA GLY A 175 -6.34 -22.19 -6.58
C GLY A 175 -7.76 -22.12 -6.01
N CYS A 176 -7.88 -21.31 -4.95
CA CYS A 176 -9.12 -20.95 -4.29
C CYS A 176 -9.60 -19.60 -4.81
N LEU A 177 -10.52 -19.62 -5.77
CA LEU A 177 -11.16 -18.43 -6.34
C LEU A 177 -12.65 -18.42 -6.05
N LEU A 178 -13.08 -17.47 -5.21
CA LEU A 178 -14.48 -17.29 -4.83
C LEU A 178 -15.08 -16.12 -5.62
N PRO A 179 -16.26 -16.29 -6.24
CA PRO A 179 -16.90 -15.22 -6.99
C PRO A 179 -17.38 -14.10 -6.05
N VAL A 180 -17.28 -12.85 -6.52
CA VAL A 180 -17.80 -11.68 -5.81
C VAL A 180 -19.22 -11.36 -6.30
N ASN A 181 -20.19 -11.60 -5.43
CA ASN A 181 -21.62 -11.34 -5.67
C ASN A 181 -21.89 -9.83 -5.87
N GLU A 182 -22.92 -9.50 -6.67
CA GLU A 182 -23.35 -8.11 -6.94
C GLU A 182 -23.48 -7.21 -5.70
N PRO A 183 -24.21 -7.59 -4.62
CA PRO A 183 -24.35 -6.72 -3.45
C PRO A 183 -23.01 -6.47 -2.76
N SER A 184 -22.14 -7.47 -2.70
CA SER A 184 -20.78 -7.33 -2.16
C SER A 184 -19.91 -6.45 -3.07
N SER A 185 -20.04 -6.58 -4.39
CA SER A 185 -19.31 -5.78 -5.37
C SER A 185 -19.67 -4.30 -5.28
N SER A 186 -20.96 -3.97 -5.23
CA SER A 186 -21.46 -2.59 -5.07
C SER A 186 -20.97 -1.97 -3.76
N GLN A 187 -21.01 -2.74 -2.67
CA GLN A 187 -20.50 -2.29 -1.37
C GLN A 187 -19.00 -2.00 -1.40
N LEU A 188 -18.19 -2.91 -1.97
CA LEU A 188 -16.75 -2.70 -2.13
C LEU A 188 -16.46 -1.49 -3.03
N GLY A 189 -17.21 -1.31 -4.12
CA GLY A 189 -17.09 -0.15 -5.00
C GLY A 189 -17.30 1.19 -4.27
N HIS A 190 -18.25 1.27 -3.33
CA HIS A 190 -18.43 2.49 -2.53
C HIS A 190 -17.23 2.78 -1.60
N LEU A 191 -16.58 1.75 -1.05
CA LEU A 191 -15.37 1.94 -0.25
C LEU A 191 -14.21 2.51 -1.07
N TRP A 192 -14.10 2.10 -2.34
CA TRP A 192 -13.07 2.60 -3.25
C TRP A 192 -13.29 4.04 -3.68
N ILE A 193 -14.54 4.50 -3.75
CA ILE A 193 -14.85 5.92 -3.96
C ILE A 193 -14.35 6.76 -2.79
N GLY A 194 -14.57 6.33 -1.55
CA GLY A 194 -14.05 7.02 -0.36
C GLY A 194 -12.52 7.09 -0.36
N LEU A 195 -11.86 5.98 -0.68
CA LEU A 195 -10.40 5.92 -0.83
C LEU A 195 -9.88 6.90 -1.92
N LEU A 196 -10.55 6.94 -3.08
CA LEU A 196 -10.21 7.88 -4.15
C LEU A 196 -10.34 9.34 -3.69
N LEU A 197 -11.41 9.69 -2.99
CA LEU A 197 -11.61 11.06 -2.48
C LEU A 197 -10.50 11.47 -1.52
N PHE A 198 -10.09 10.54 -0.65
CA PHE A 198 -8.96 10.76 0.27
C PHE A 198 -7.64 10.94 -0.48
N ASP A 199 -7.35 10.10 -1.48
CA ASP A 199 -6.13 10.19 -2.29
C ASP A 199 -6.09 11.50 -3.10
N VAL A 200 -7.21 11.93 -3.66
CA VAL A 200 -7.34 13.21 -4.37
C VAL A 200 -7.09 14.38 -3.43
N LEU A 201 -7.64 14.35 -2.20
CA LEU A 201 -7.39 15.39 -1.20
C LEU A 201 -5.89 15.52 -0.89
N ILE A 202 -5.23 14.40 -0.61
CA ILE A 202 -3.79 14.36 -0.34
C ILE A 202 -2.99 14.87 -1.55
N PHE A 203 -3.35 14.41 -2.75
CA PHE A 203 -2.68 14.82 -3.98
C PHE A 203 -2.80 16.32 -4.22
N VAL A 204 -3.99 16.88 -4.09
CA VAL A 204 -4.23 18.32 -4.29
C VAL A 204 -3.43 19.15 -3.29
N LEU A 205 -3.42 18.78 -2.00
CA LEU A 205 -2.62 19.48 -0.99
C LEU A 205 -1.12 19.38 -1.28
N THR A 206 -0.66 18.19 -1.66
CA THR A 206 0.76 17.96 -1.96
C THR A 206 1.18 18.74 -3.20
N LEU A 207 0.37 18.73 -4.27
CA LEU A 207 0.61 19.44 -5.51
C LEU A 207 0.56 20.96 -5.29
N TYR A 208 -0.44 21.46 -4.56
CA TYR A 208 -0.54 22.88 -4.22
C TYR A 208 0.72 23.36 -3.50
N LYS A 209 1.15 22.62 -2.47
CA LYS A 209 2.34 23.00 -1.72
C LYS A 209 3.62 22.87 -2.55
N ALA A 210 3.69 21.90 -3.46
CA ALA A 210 4.78 21.80 -4.40
C ALA A 210 4.84 23.03 -5.33
N LEU A 211 3.73 23.38 -5.98
CA LEU A 211 3.66 24.51 -6.92
C LEU A 211 3.88 25.88 -6.27
N THR A 212 3.40 26.08 -5.04
CA THR A 212 3.70 27.30 -4.28
C THR A 212 5.18 27.39 -3.91
N GLY A 213 5.81 26.28 -3.51
CA GLY A 213 7.26 26.23 -3.25
C GLY A 213 8.11 26.56 -4.48
N PHE A 214 7.64 26.18 -5.69
CA PHE A 214 8.27 26.59 -6.95
C PHE A 214 8.25 28.11 -7.15
N ARG A 215 7.14 28.77 -6.79
CA ARG A 215 7.01 30.23 -6.95
C ARG A 215 7.86 31.01 -5.95
N ASP A 216 8.06 30.46 -4.76
CA ASP A 216 8.79 31.12 -3.67
C ASP A 216 10.33 30.88 -3.74
N GLY A 217 10.84 30.28 -4.82
CA GLY A 217 12.28 30.12 -5.05
C GLY A 217 12.97 29.06 -4.17
N VAL A 218 12.21 28.14 -3.57
CA VAL A 218 12.77 27.09 -2.71
C VAL A 218 13.60 26.10 -3.55
N SER A 219 14.75 25.67 -3.01
CA SER A 219 15.84 24.92 -3.67
C SER A 219 15.44 23.90 -4.74
N SER A 220 16.27 23.78 -5.79
CA SER A 220 16.13 22.78 -6.87
C SER A 220 15.97 21.34 -6.39
N VAL A 221 16.53 20.97 -5.23
CA VAL A 221 16.48 19.61 -4.68
C VAL A 221 15.10 19.25 -4.12
N LEU A 222 14.48 20.16 -3.36
CA LEU A 222 13.10 19.99 -2.89
C LEU A 222 12.14 19.82 -4.08
N ASN A 223 12.39 20.54 -5.16
CA ASN A 223 11.60 20.49 -6.38
C ASN A 223 11.69 19.14 -7.10
N VAL A 224 12.88 18.54 -7.19
CA VAL A 224 13.04 17.20 -7.79
C VAL A 224 12.33 16.14 -6.96
N ILE A 225 12.45 16.19 -5.62
CA ILE A 225 11.77 15.25 -4.71
C ILE A 225 10.25 15.40 -4.78
N LEU A 226 9.76 16.64 -4.90
CA LEU A 226 8.32 16.90 -5.01
C LEU A 226 7.78 16.48 -6.36
N ARG A 227 8.51 16.70 -7.46
CA ARG A 227 8.15 16.24 -8.80
C ARG A 227 8.08 14.72 -8.90
N ASP A 228 9.09 14.03 -8.38
CA ASP A 228 9.10 12.56 -8.34
C ASP A 228 7.96 12.07 -7.44
N GLY A 229 7.78 12.74 -6.31
CA GLY A 229 6.70 12.56 -5.36
C GLY A 229 5.28 12.64 -5.91
N THR A 230 4.98 13.61 -6.77
CA THR A 230 3.63 13.86 -7.32
C THR A 230 3.24 12.86 -8.40
N MET A 231 4.20 12.34 -9.17
CA MET A 231 3.93 11.26 -10.13
C MET A 231 3.36 10.01 -9.44
N TYR A 232 3.92 9.62 -8.30
CA TYR A 232 3.42 8.46 -7.54
C TYR A 232 1.96 8.63 -7.10
N PHE A 233 1.56 9.83 -6.69
CA PHE A 233 0.17 10.12 -6.32
C PHE A 233 -0.79 10.05 -7.51
N GLY A 234 -0.36 10.53 -8.68
CA GLY A 234 -1.14 10.40 -9.91
C GLY A 234 -1.42 8.92 -10.26
N VAL A 235 -0.41 8.06 -10.11
CA VAL A 235 -0.55 6.62 -10.33
C VAL A 235 -1.52 5.97 -9.33
N MET A 236 -1.49 6.37 -8.05
CA MET A 236 -2.45 5.87 -7.04
C MET A 236 -3.89 6.25 -7.38
N ILE A 237 -4.12 7.49 -7.82
CA ILE A 237 -5.45 7.96 -8.24
C ILE A 237 -5.95 7.13 -9.43
N ILE A 238 -5.10 6.89 -10.44
CA ILE A 238 -5.46 6.05 -11.58
C ILE A 238 -5.79 4.63 -11.13
N ALA A 239 -4.98 4.05 -10.24
CA ALA A 239 -5.25 2.72 -9.69
C ALA A 239 -6.57 2.66 -8.91
N ALA A 240 -6.91 3.71 -8.15
CA ALA A 240 -8.18 3.82 -7.45
C ALA A 240 -9.38 3.90 -8.42
N ILE A 241 -9.26 4.68 -9.50
CA ILE A 241 -10.29 4.75 -10.56
C ILE A 241 -10.48 3.38 -11.21
N VAL A 242 -9.38 2.70 -11.57
CA VAL A 242 -9.44 1.34 -12.14
C VAL A 242 -10.11 0.37 -11.17
N GLY A 243 -9.83 0.46 -9.87
CA GLY A 243 -10.51 -0.32 -8.83
C GLY A 243 -12.02 -0.10 -8.76
N ILE A 244 -12.48 1.16 -8.92
CA ILE A 244 -13.91 1.46 -8.98
C ILE A 244 -14.56 0.81 -10.21
N LEU A 245 -13.88 0.89 -11.37
CA LEU A 245 -14.37 0.28 -12.61
C LEU A 245 -14.41 -1.25 -12.53
N ASP A 246 -13.42 -1.87 -11.89
CA ASP A 246 -13.35 -3.31 -11.66
C ASP A 246 -14.58 -3.82 -10.91
N PHE A 247 -14.93 -3.23 -9.77
CA PHE A 247 -16.15 -3.62 -9.02
C PHE A 247 -17.47 -3.37 -9.76
N ARG A 248 -17.48 -2.53 -10.81
CA ARG A 248 -18.70 -2.21 -11.58
C ARG A 248 -18.83 -3.05 -12.86
N LEU A 249 -17.72 -3.29 -13.54
CA LEU A 249 -17.71 -3.79 -14.92
C LEU A 249 -17.16 -5.21 -15.04
N PHE A 250 -16.32 -5.66 -14.11
CA PHE A 250 -15.62 -6.93 -14.27
C PHE A 250 -16.52 -8.10 -13.88
N SER A 251 -16.18 -9.29 -14.40
CA SER A 251 -16.92 -10.52 -14.15
C SER A 251 -16.67 -11.07 -12.73
N PRO A 252 -17.59 -11.88 -12.16
CA PRO A 252 -17.56 -12.27 -10.74
C PRO A 252 -16.25 -12.87 -10.23
N TYR A 253 -15.52 -13.60 -11.07
CA TYR A 253 -14.28 -14.29 -10.68
C TYR A 253 -13.02 -13.42 -10.83
N ILE A 254 -13.09 -12.28 -11.51
CA ILE A 254 -11.97 -11.35 -11.66
C ILE A 254 -12.15 -10.05 -10.86
N ARG A 255 -13.32 -9.83 -10.27
CA ARG A 255 -13.61 -8.67 -9.42
C ARG A 255 -12.67 -8.59 -8.22
N GLY A 256 -12.19 -7.40 -7.93
CA GLY A 256 -11.27 -7.12 -6.83
C GLY A 256 -9.80 -7.37 -7.15
N ILE A 257 -9.47 -7.91 -8.33
CA ILE A 257 -8.06 -8.18 -8.67
C ILE A 257 -7.25 -6.88 -8.77
N THR A 258 -7.85 -5.81 -9.30
CA THR A 258 -7.17 -4.52 -9.43
C THR A 258 -7.04 -3.82 -8.08
N ALA A 259 -7.88 -4.19 -7.11
CA ALA A 259 -7.75 -3.70 -5.74
C ALA A 259 -6.47 -4.21 -5.08
N SER A 260 -6.19 -5.52 -5.20
CA SER A 260 -4.95 -6.12 -4.70
C SER A 260 -3.74 -5.58 -5.44
N TYR A 261 -3.83 -5.46 -6.77
CA TYR A 261 -2.77 -4.86 -7.59
C TYR A 261 -2.49 -3.41 -7.16
N GLY A 262 -3.53 -2.59 -6.99
CA GLY A 262 -3.42 -1.21 -6.57
C GLY A 262 -2.77 -1.08 -5.19
N ASN A 263 -3.15 -1.93 -4.24
CA ASN A 263 -2.53 -1.98 -2.92
C ASN A 263 -1.03 -2.32 -2.99
N ALA A 264 -0.67 -3.34 -3.78
CA ALA A 264 0.72 -3.72 -4.01
C ALA A 264 1.54 -2.57 -4.61
N LEU A 265 1.00 -1.92 -5.64
CA LEU A 265 1.65 -0.80 -6.31
C LEU A 265 1.81 0.40 -5.36
N SER A 266 0.76 0.77 -4.63
CA SER A 266 0.80 1.86 -3.64
C SER A 266 1.83 1.60 -2.54
N SER A 267 1.92 0.36 -2.04
CA SER A 267 2.92 -0.03 -1.03
C SER A 267 4.35 0.10 -1.56
N VAL A 268 4.62 -0.35 -2.80
CA VAL A 268 5.92 -0.18 -3.47
C VAL A 268 6.27 1.29 -3.63
N MET A 269 5.33 2.10 -4.12
CA MET A 269 5.54 3.53 -4.35
C MET A 269 5.82 4.29 -3.05
N VAL A 270 5.07 4.02 -1.98
CA VAL A 270 5.33 4.60 -0.66
C VAL A 270 6.70 4.16 -0.12
N SER A 271 7.07 2.89 -0.28
CA SER A 271 8.37 2.37 0.16
C SER A 271 9.53 3.06 -0.56
N ARG A 272 9.45 3.18 -1.89
CA ARG A 272 10.46 3.87 -2.72
C ARG A 272 10.60 5.33 -2.35
N LEU A 273 9.48 6.02 -2.16
CA LEU A 273 9.48 7.40 -1.71
C LEU A 273 10.21 7.55 -0.36
N MET A 274 9.88 6.72 0.62
CA MET A 274 10.49 6.78 1.95
C MET A 274 11.98 6.46 1.92
N LEU A 275 12.40 5.53 1.05
CA LEU A 275 13.81 5.25 0.80
C LEU A 275 14.52 6.43 0.16
N ASN A 276 13.94 7.03 -0.88
CA ASN A 276 14.50 8.18 -1.60
C ASN A 276 14.69 9.38 -0.66
N LEU A 277 13.75 9.62 0.28
CA LEU A 277 13.89 10.69 1.28
C LEU A 277 15.07 10.52 2.25
N ARG A 278 15.63 9.31 2.36
CA ARG A 278 16.80 9.01 3.22
C ARG A 278 18.09 8.86 2.43
N ASP A 279 18.09 9.23 1.16
CA ASP A 279 19.30 9.19 0.35
C ASP A 279 20.35 10.20 0.87
N PRO A 280 21.58 9.78 1.20
CA PRO A 280 22.64 10.71 1.59
C PRO A 280 23.05 11.67 0.46
N GLU A 281 22.85 11.32 -0.81
CA GLU A 281 23.21 12.19 -1.96
C GLU A 281 22.35 13.46 -2.03
N LEU A 282 21.14 13.42 -1.46
CA LEU A 282 20.30 14.61 -1.25
C LEU A 282 20.97 15.64 -0.34
N GLY A 283 21.86 15.21 0.56
CA GLY A 283 22.65 16.10 1.42
C GLY A 283 23.89 16.66 0.74
N HIS A 284 24.51 15.93 -0.19
CA HIS A 284 25.72 16.38 -0.88
C HIS A 284 25.45 17.42 -1.98
N SER A 285 24.26 17.38 -2.60
CA SER A 285 23.80 18.41 -3.54
C SER A 285 23.58 19.78 -2.87
N VAL A 286 23.61 19.84 -1.54
CA VAL A 286 23.38 21.03 -0.69
C VAL A 286 24.72 21.64 -0.22
N GLY A 287 25.84 21.22 -0.80
CA GLY A 287 27.16 21.80 -0.57
C GLY A 287 27.36 23.18 -1.20
N THR A 288 26.52 24.17 -0.86
CA THR A 288 26.89 25.59 -0.96
C THR A 288 26.07 26.57 -0.11
N GLN A 289 24.98 26.16 0.57
CA GLN A 289 24.33 27.02 1.58
C GLN A 289 23.65 26.20 2.70
N PRO A 290 23.72 26.66 3.97
CA PRO A 290 23.17 25.93 5.11
C PRO A 290 21.64 26.04 5.10
N SER A 291 20.97 25.01 4.58
CA SER A 291 19.50 24.92 4.65
C SER A 291 19.04 24.18 5.90
N VAL A 292 18.05 24.78 6.56
CA VAL A 292 17.38 24.37 7.81
C VAL A 292 16.71 22.98 7.74
N LEU A 293 16.66 22.34 6.56
CA LEU A 293 15.99 21.03 6.39
C LEU A 293 16.85 19.82 6.77
N THR A 294 18.17 19.96 6.90
CA THR A 294 19.09 18.83 7.16
C THR A 294 19.37 18.62 8.65
N THR A 295 19.10 19.63 9.49
CA THR A 295 19.33 19.56 10.93
C THR A 295 18.07 19.09 11.66
N MET A 296 17.69 17.82 11.48
CA MET A 296 16.91 17.11 12.51
C MET A 296 17.81 16.86 13.73
N VAL A 297 18.07 17.90 14.50
CA VAL A 297 18.58 17.81 15.87
C VAL A 297 17.43 18.20 16.78
N TRP A 298 17.03 17.26 17.63
CA TRP A 298 16.06 17.49 18.69
C TRP A 298 16.79 18.18 19.85
N ASN A 299 17.07 19.48 19.73
CA ASN A 299 17.55 20.27 20.87
C ASN A 299 16.35 20.89 21.57
N HIS A 300 15.87 20.18 22.59
CA HIS A 300 15.24 20.84 23.73
C HIS A 300 16.36 21.58 24.49
N ASN A 301 16.11 22.84 24.84
CA ASN A 301 16.98 23.76 25.60
C ASN A 301 17.79 24.73 24.72
N VAL A 302 17.12 25.78 24.24
CA VAL A 302 17.76 27.08 24.01
C VAL A 302 16.98 28.11 24.82
N ALA A 303 17.31 28.18 26.10
CA ALA A 303 16.95 29.28 26.98
C ALA A 303 17.94 29.30 28.15
N THR A 304 19.21 29.65 27.88
CA THR A 304 20.18 30.22 28.84
C THR A 304 21.56 30.33 28.20
N SER A 305 21.80 31.39 27.45
CA SER A 305 23.16 31.92 27.22
C SER A 305 23.10 33.27 26.50
N ILE A 306 22.54 34.28 27.18
CA ILE A 306 22.79 35.70 26.84
C ILE A 306 23.45 36.45 28.03
N GLU A 307 23.73 35.78 29.15
CA GLU A 307 24.44 36.37 30.29
C GLU A 307 25.84 35.77 30.41
N SER A 308 26.85 36.39 29.78
CA SER A 308 28.24 36.41 30.30
C SER A 308 29.28 37.19 29.46
N GLN A 309 28.90 37.94 28.41
CA GLN A 309 29.87 38.79 27.72
C GLN A 309 29.51 40.27 27.87
N GLY A 310 29.94 40.86 28.98
CA GLY A 310 29.73 42.28 29.21
C GLY A 310 30.29 42.90 30.49
N GLU A 311 31.10 42.21 31.30
CA GLU A 311 31.81 42.86 32.42
C GLU A 311 33.20 42.25 32.61
N GLY A 312 34.23 43.10 32.67
CA GLY A 312 35.59 42.71 33.06
C GLY A 312 36.69 43.35 32.24
N GLY A 313 36.97 44.63 32.49
CA GLY A 313 38.19 45.29 32.01
C GLY A 313 39.46 44.77 32.68
N VAL A 314 40.61 45.03 32.07
CA VAL A 314 41.90 45.09 32.74
C VAL A 314 42.73 46.20 32.10
N SER A 315 43.07 47.20 32.90
CA SER A 315 44.16 48.14 32.71
C SER A 315 45.49 47.49 33.08
N ALA A 316 46.55 47.76 32.30
CA ALA A 316 47.89 48.17 32.74
C ALA A 316 48.78 48.33 31.49
#